data_AF-A0AAD6NBM9-F1
#
_entry.id   AF-A0AAD6NBM9-F1
#
_cell.length_a   1.000
_cell.length_b   1.000
_cell.length_c   1.000
_cell.angle_alpha   90.00
_cell.angle_beta   90.00
_cell.angle_gamma   90.00
#
_symmetry.space_group_name_H-M   'P 1'
#
loop_
_entity.id
_entity.type
_entity.pdbx_description
1 polymer ?
#
loop_
_entity_poly.entity_id
_entity_poly.type
_entity_poly.pdbx_seq_one_letter_code
_entity_poly.pdbx_strand_id
1 'polypeptide(L)'
;MRLIALEPGGWIEQVEFDVRLSSDDGTLKKEHQLWEWGPMFIRCAERAGRSLNIHKTMRSAIEKTGFVELHEEKYKIPLGPWPKDMLLKEVGHLQDAH
;
A
#
# COMPACT_ATOMS: atom_id res chain seq x y z
N MET A 1 -12.75 17.74 5.02
CA MET A 1 -13.53 16.49 4.89
C MET A 1 -14.19 16.26 6.24
N ARG A 2 -15.52 16.42 6.35
CA ARG A 2 -16.27 16.13 7.58
C ARG A 2 -16.79 14.70 7.43
N LEU A 3 -16.26 13.76 8.21
CA LEU A 3 -16.79 12.40 8.22
C LEU A 3 -18.09 12.41 9.00
N ILE A 4 -19.21 12.28 8.28
CA ILE A 4 -20.57 12.29 8.86
C ILE A 4 -21.05 10.90 9.28
N ALA A 5 -20.21 9.88 9.07
CA ALA A 5 -20.56 8.47 9.26
C ALA A 5 -20.10 7.90 10.61
N LEU A 6 -19.47 8.72 11.46
CA LEU A 6 -18.94 8.29 12.76
C LEU A 6 -19.54 9.11 13.89
N GLU A 7 -19.92 8.41 14.95
CA GLU A 7 -20.22 9.00 16.24
C GLU A 7 -18.94 9.49 16.94
N PRO A 8 -19.02 10.44 17.89
CA PRO A 8 -17.88 10.84 18.71
C PRO A 8 -17.22 9.62 19.38
N GLY A 9 -15.89 9.50 19.22
CA GLY A 9 -15.11 8.35 19.71
C GLY A 9 -15.05 7.15 18.76
N GLY A 10 -15.64 7.24 17.57
CA GLY A 10 -15.54 6.22 16.52
C GLY A 10 -14.15 6.13 15.87
N TRP A 11 -13.87 4.97 15.28
CA TRP A 11 -12.60 4.67 14.61
C TRP A 11 -12.79 4.57 13.10
N ILE A 12 -11.74 4.89 12.35
CA ILE A 12 -11.62 4.52 10.94
C ILE A 12 -10.40 3.63 10.77
N GLU A 13 -10.52 2.67 9.86
CA GLU A 13 -9.40 1.92 9.34
C GLU A 13 -9.33 2.16 7.84
N GLN A 14 -8.15 2.51 7.34
CA GLN A 14 -7.87 2.69 5.93
C GLN A 14 -6.68 1.81 5.57
N VAL A 15 -6.91 0.87 4.66
CA VAL A 15 -5.88 -0.05 4.15
C VAL A 15 -5.66 0.28 2.68
N GLU A 16 -4.40 0.50 2.31
CA GLU A 16 -4.02 0.78 0.92
C GLU A 16 -2.85 -0.12 0.51
N PHE A 17 -2.79 -0.41 -0.79
CA PHE A 17 -1.71 -1.18 -1.41
C PHE A 17 -0.79 -0.27 -2.23
N ASP A 18 0.52 -0.52 -2.16
CA ASP A 18 1.47 0.12 -3.08
C ASP A 18 1.66 -0.76 -4.31
N VAL A 19 1.24 -0.27 -5.48
CA VAL A 19 1.37 -0.99 -6.76
C VAL A 19 2.82 -1.19 -7.18
N ARG A 20 3.77 -0.48 -6.56
CA ARG A 20 5.19 -0.55 -6.91
C ARG A 20 5.84 -1.74 -6.21
N LEU A 21 6.63 -2.46 -6.99
CA LEU A 21 7.47 -3.54 -6.47
C LEU A 21 8.78 -2.97 -5.94
N SER A 22 9.30 -3.62 -4.90
CA SER A 22 10.58 -3.30 -4.28
C SER A 22 11.31 -4.60 -3.93
N SER A 23 12.63 -4.48 -3.74
CA SER A 23 13.50 -5.56 -3.27
C SER A 23 14.27 -5.07 -2.06
N ASP A 24 14.27 -5.84 -0.97
CA ASP A 24 15.02 -5.49 0.25
C ASP A 24 16.55 -5.49 0.03
N ASP A 25 17.04 -6.26 -0.95
CA ASP A 25 18.46 -6.44 -1.26
C ASP A 25 18.92 -5.64 -2.49
N GLY A 26 18.06 -4.79 -3.04
CA GLY A 26 18.37 -3.96 -4.21
C GLY A 26 18.49 -4.72 -5.53
N THR A 27 18.07 -5.98 -5.59
CA THR A 27 18.10 -6.78 -6.84
C THR A 27 17.12 -6.28 -7.90
N LEU A 28 16.05 -5.56 -7.53
CA LEU A 28 15.14 -4.95 -8.49
C LEU A 28 15.70 -3.62 -9.03
N LYS A 29 16.24 -3.65 -10.24
CA LYS A 29 16.84 -2.49 -10.93
C LYS A 29 15.91 -1.88 -11.96
N LYS A 30 16.18 -0.62 -12.33
CA LYS A 30 15.39 0.12 -13.32
C LYS A 30 15.39 -0.50 -14.70
N GLU A 31 16.45 -1.22 -15.07
CA GLU A 31 16.52 -1.96 -16.34
C GLU A 31 15.62 -3.21 -16.39
N HIS A 32 15.09 -3.68 -15.25
CA HIS A 32 14.22 -4.84 -15.23
C HIS A 32 12.80 -4.45 -15.62
N GLN A 33 12.17 -5.23 -16.50
CA GLN A 33 10.75 -5.04 -16.89
C GLN A 33 9.81 -5.01 -15.67
N LEU A 34 10.12 -5.81 -14.65
CA LEU A 34 9.34 -5.84 -13.41
C LEU A 34 9.37 -4.50 -12.66
N TRP A 35 10.44 -3.71 -12.78
CA TRP A 35 10.53 -2.38 -12.18
C TRP A 35 9.59 -1.38 -12.88
N GLU A 36 9.39 -1.51 -14.19
CA GLU A 36 8.54 -0.62 -14.99
C GLU A 36 7.04 -0.74 -14.63
N TRP A 37 6.62 -1.86 -14.04
CA TRP A 37 5.26 -2.12 -13.58
C TRP A 37 4.69 -0.95 -12.77
N GLY A 38 5.40 -0.57 -11.70
CA GLY A 38 4.96 0.49 -10.79
C GLY A 38 4.76 1.84 -11.50
N PRO A 39 5.80 2.42 -12.12
CA PRO A 39 5.68 3.67 -12.88
C PRO A 39 4.62 3.64 -13.97
N MET A 40 4.42 2.51 -14.65
CA MET A 40 3.38 2.37 -15.67
C MET A 40 1.99 2.52 -15.05
N PHE A 41 1.69 1.77 -13.98
CA PHE A 41 0.40 1.86 -13.29
C PHE A 41 0.14 3.26 -12.73
N ILE A 42 1.15 3.91 -12.15
CA ILE A 42 1.02 5.30 -11.65
C ILE A 42 0.62 6.25 -12.79
N ARG A 43 1.29 6.18 -13.96
CA ARG A 43 0.92 7.05 -15.10
C ARG A 43 -0.49 6.79 -15.62
N CYS A 44 -0.91 5.53 -15.67
CA CYS A 44 -2.27 5.16 -16.08
C CYS A 44 -3.32 5.69 -15.09
N ALA A 45 -3.06 5.53 -13.80
CA ALA A 45 -3.87 6.01 -12.69
C ALA A 45 -4.04 7.54 -12.71
N GLU A 46 -2.96 8.29 -12.95
CA GLU A 46 -2.99 9.74 -13.10
C GLU A 46 -3.84 10.18 -14.28
N ARG A 47 -3.68 9.55 -15.45
CA ARG A 47 -4.51 9.81 -16.64
C ARG A 47 -5.99 9.50 -16.42
N ALA A 48 -6.28 8.51 -15.57
CA ALA A 48 -7.65 8.15 -15.18
C ALA A 48 -8.23 9.04 -14.06
N GLY A 49 -7.45 9.97 -13.50
CA GLY A 49 -7.87 10.81 -12.37
C GLY A 49 -8.03 10.05 -11.06
N ARG A 50 -7.39 8.89 -10.91
CA ARG A 50 -7.50 8.00 -9.74
C ARG A 50 -6.11 7.67 -9.20
N SER A 51 -5.61 8.49 -8.30
CA SER A 51 -4.25 8.32 -7.74
C SER A 51 -4.09 6.98 -7.01
N LEU A 52 -3.01 6.26 -7.30
CA LEU A 52 -2.55 5.08 -6.54
C LEU A 52 -1.49 5.44 -5.47
N ASN A 53 -1.25 6.73 -5.24
CA ASN A 53 -0.30 7.22 -4.24
C ASN A 53 -0.96 7.51 -2.87
N ILE A 54 -2.21 7.10 -2.64
CA ILE A 54 -2.96 7.39 -1.41
C ILE A 54 -2.24 6.89 -0.15
N HIS A 55 -1.58 5.73 -0.25
CA HIS A 55 -0.75 5.17 0.83
C HIS A 55 0.35 6.11 1.34
N LYS A 56 0.79 7.09 0.55
CA LYS A 56 1.79 8.09 0.98
C LYS A 56 1.18 9.23 1.77
N THR A 57 -0.12 9.48 1.60
CA THR A 57 -0.79 10.68 2.09
C THR A 57 -1.86 10.39 3.13
N MET A 58 -2.36 9.16 3.22
CA MET A 58 -3.53 8.80 4.05
C MET A 58 -3.38 9.22 5.51
N ARG A 59 -2.22 8.96 6.15
CA ARG A 59 -1.98 9.34 7.54
C ARG A 59 -2.17 10.84 7.75
N SER A 60 -1.49 11.65 6.94
CA SER A 60 -1.59 13.10 7.02
C SER A 60 -2.99 13.64 6.67
N ALA A 61 -3.72 12.94 5.79
CA ALA A 61 -5.08 13.29 5.43
C ALA A 61 -6.04 13.03 6.60
N ILE A 62 -5.91 11.88 7.27
CA ILE A 62 -6.68 11.50 8.46
C ILE A 62 -6.39 12.49 9.60
N GLU A 63 -5.12 12.78 9.87
CA GLU A 63 -4.71 13.73 10.90
C GLU A 63 -5.35 15.12 10.72
N LYS A 64 -5.32 15.64 9.49
CA LYS A 64 -5.92 16.95 9.15
C LYS A 64 -7.44 17.01 9.34
N THR A 65 -8.12 15.87 9.48
CA THR A 65 -9.56 15.83 9.76
C THR A 65 -9.89 15.86 11.25
N GLY A 66 -8.89 15.83 12.13
CA GLY A 66 -9.05 15.94 13.59
C GLY A 66 -9.13 14.61 14.32
N PHE A 67 -8.78 13.49 13.67
CA PHE A 67 -8.56 12.23 14.39
C PHE A 67 -7.37 12.36 15.33
N VAL A 68 -7.47 11.66 16.43
CA VAL A 68 -6.40 11.49 17.43
C VAL A 68 -5.98 10.03 17.47
N GLU A 69 -4.89 9.72 18.18
CA GLU A 69 -4.40 8.34 18.35
C GLU A 69 -4.15 7.61 17.01
N LEU A 70 -3.36 8.23 16.12
CA LEU A 70 -3.09 7.68 14.79
C LEU A 70 -2.06 6.54 14.82
N HIS A 71 -2.51 5.33 14.51
CA HIS A 71 -1.69 4.15 14.25
C HIS A 71 -1.46 3.97 12.74
N GLU A 72 -0.22 3.73 12.33
CA GLU A 72 0.14 3.38 10.95
C GLU A 72 1.13 2.22 10.98
N GLU A 73 0.77 1.12 10.31
CA GLU A 73 1.63 -0.03 10.13
C GLU A 73 1.88 -0.30 8.65
N LYS A 74 3.09 -0.76 8.33
CA LYS A 74 3.49 -1.14 6.98
C LYS A 74 3.79 -2.61 6.95
N TYR A 75 3.09 -3.33 6.08
CA TYR A 75 3.26 -4.77 5.90
C TYR A 75 4.05 -5.07 4.64
N LYS A 76 4.90 -6.09 4.69
CA LYS A 76 5.55 -6.65 3.50
C LYS A 76 4.65 -7.72 2.89
N ILE A 77 4.30 -7.53 1.63
CA ILE A 77 3.53 -8.49 0.85
C ILE A 77 4.44 -9.06 -0.24
N PRO A 78 4.96 -10.28 -0.09
CA PRO A 78 5.85 -10.89 -1.06
C PRO A 78 5.13 -11.22 -2.36
N LEU A 79 5.83 -11.07 -3.49
CA LEU A 79 5.35 -11.51 -4.79
C LEU A 79 5.54 -13.03 -4.92
N GLY A 80 4.69 -13.80 -4.23
CA GLY A 80 4.69 -15.25 -4.20
C GLY A 80 5.38 -15.89 -2.97
N PRO A 81 5.27 -17.21 -2.81
CA PRO A 81 5.64 -17.94 -1.58
C PRO A 81 7.12 -18.37 -1.51
N TRP A 82 8.03 -17.51 -1.98
CA TRP A 82 9.47 -17.77 -1.98
C TRP A 82 10.24 -17.36 -0.70
N PRO A 83 9.76 -16.47 0.20
CA PRO A 83 10.48 -16.15 1.42
C PRO A 83 10.76 -17.39 2.29
N LYS A 84 11.90 -17.38 3.00
CA LYS A 84 12.23 -18.43 3.99
C LYS A 84 11.44 -18.30 5.28
N ASP A 85 11.13 -17.06 5.65
CA ASP A 85 10.30 -16.76 6.81
C ASP A 85 8.89 -17.36 6.60
N MET A 86 8.41 -18.07 7.62
CA MET A 86 7.16 -18.84 7.52
C MET A 86 5.94 -17.93 7.33
N LEU A 87 5.89 -16.81 8.05
CA LEU A 87 4.78 -15.86 7.94
C LEU A 87 4.77 -15.20 6.56
N LEU A 88 5.92 -14.72 6.08
CA LEU A 88 6.01 -14.11 4.76
C LEU A 88 5.73 -15.11 3.63
N LYS A 89 6.11 -16.38 3.81
CA LYS A 89 5.75 -17.44 2.84
C LYS A 89 4.23 -17.62 2.76
N GLU A 90 3.54 -17.67 3.89
CA GLU A 90 2.09 -17.76 3.94
C GLU A 90 1.42 -16.54 3.32
N VAL A 91 1.88 -15.33 3.64
CA VAL A 91 1.42 -14.09 2.99
C VAL A 91 1.64 -14.14 1.48
N GLY A 92 2.78 -14.66 1.02
CA GLY A 92 3.08 -14.86 -0.39
C GLY A 92 2.13 -15.86 -1.08
N HIS A 93 1.74 -16.94 -0.39
CA HIS A 93 0.72 -17.86 -0.89
C HIS A 93 -0.65 -17.20 -1.01
N LEU A 94 -1.05 -16.41 -0.02
CA LEU A 94 -2.30 -15.67 -0.06
C LEU A 94 -2.31 -14.67 -1.21
N GLN A 95 -1.21 -13.93 -1.40
CA GLN A 95 -1.11 -12.96 -2.49
C GLN A 95 -1.15 -13.60 -3.89
N ASP A 96 -0.54 -14.78 -4.07
CA ASP A 96 -0.51 -15.50 -5.34
C ASP A 96 -1.87 -16.12 -5.73
N ALA A 97 -2.74 -16.37 -4.74
CA ALA A 97 -4.04 -16.99 -4.95
C ALA A 97 -5.17 -16.01 -5.35
N HIS A 98 -4.89 -14.70 -5.40
CA HIS A 98 -5.84 -13.63 -5.76
C HIS A 98 -5.50 -13.01 -7.12
#